data_AF-A0A2E1FNS8-F1
#
_entry.id   AF-A0A2E1FNS8-F1
#
_cell.length_a   1.000
_cell.length_b   1.000
_cell.length_c   1.000
_cell.angle_alpha   90.00
_cell.angle_beta   90.00
_cell.angle_gamma   90.00
#
_symmetry.space_group_name_H-M   'P 1'
#
loop_
_entity.id
_entity.type
_entity.pdbx_description
1 polymer ?
#
loop_
_entity_poly.entity_id
_entity_poly.type
_entity_poly.pdbx_seq_one_letter_code
_entity_poly.pdbx_strand_id
1 'polypeptide(L)'
;MLSNPLNKAFVIIRSSSFIDYIIVNPWCGWCTVYYKNTNKSVKRYAYNNVSRRAILKLLLEDTISLGSWVNKYCLAYDSKCADNFDANPLTLQSAA
;
A
#
# COMPACT_ATOMS: atom_id res chain seq x y z
N MET A 1 11.61 21.13 -14.46
CA MET A 1 10.59 20.87 -13.42
C MET A 1 11.00 19.60 -12.67
N LEU A 2 11.73 19.73 -11.56
CA LEU A 2 12.08 18.59 -10.72
C LEU A 2 10.83 18.23 -9.93
N SER A 3 10.29 17.03 -10.15
CA SER A 3 9.17 16.52 -9.36
C SER A 3 9.58 16.53 -7.89
N ASN A 4 8.73 17.10 -7.03
CA ASN A 4 8.95 17.15 -5.60
C ASN A 4 9.25 15.72 -5.09
N PRO A 5 10.44 15.44 -4.53
CA PRO A 5 10.83 14.08 -4.14
C PRO A 5 9.91 13.50 -3.06
N LEU A 6 9.20 14.36 -2.32
CA LEU A 6 8.16 13.99 -1.35
C LEU A 6 6.95 13.28 -1.98
N ASN A 7 6.70 13.48 -3.28
CA ASN A 7 5.60 12.84 -4.01
C ASN A 7 6.01 11.54 -4.71
N LYS A 8 7.24 11.07 -4.54
CA LYS A 8 7.70 9.85 -5.19
C LYS A 8 7.19 8.62 -4.44
N ALA A 9 6.13 8.02 -4.96
CA ALA A 9 5.67 6.70 -4.53
C ALA A 9 6.33 5.62 -5.40
N PHE A 10 6.64 4.48 -4.79
CA PHE A 10 7.10 3.29 -5.47
C PHE A 10 5.99 2.25 -5.48
N VAL A 11 5.82 1.57 -6.60
CA VAL A 11 4.85 0.48 -6.76
C VAL A 11 5.61 -0.83 -6.78
N ILE A 12 5.18 -1.77 -5.96
CA ILE A 12 5.77 -3.09 -5.79
C ILE A 12 4.75 -4.12 -6.24
N ILE A 13 5.05 -4.78 -7.35
CA ILE A 13 4.21 -5.80 -7.97
C ILE A 13 4.96 -7.12 -7.91
N ARG A 14 4.43 -8.07 -7.12
CA ARG A 14 5.01 -9.41 -6.94
C ARG A 14 3.89 -10.44 -6.84
N SER A 15 4.19 -11.70 -7.19
CA SER A 15 3.22 -12.78 -7.05
C SER A 15 2.93 -13.05 -5.57
N SER A 16 1.68 -12.89 -5.15
CA SER A 16 1.21 -13.20 -3.80
C SER A 16 -0.20 -13.80 -3.87
N SER A 17 -0.54 -14.66 -2.91
CA SER A 17 -1.86 -15.32 -2.88
C SER A 17 -2.99 -14.35 -2.53
N PHE A 18 -2.70 -13.30 -1.77
CA PHE A 18 -3.71 -12.41 -1.18
C PHE A 18 -3.54 -10.93 -1.54
N ILE A 19 -2.31 -10.51 -1.86
CA ILE A 19 -1.97 -9.12 -2.22
C ILE A 19 -1.72 -9.06 -3.72
N ASP A 20 -2.21 -8.00 -4.36
CA ASP A 20 -1.99 -7.76 -5.79
C ASP A 20 -0.75 -6.90 -5.99
N TYR A 21 -0.74 -5.72 -5.35
CA TYR A 21 0.42 -4.82 -5.34
C TYR A 21 0.41 -3.93 -4.10
N ILE A 22 1.56 -3.32 -3.81
CA ILE A 22 1.73 -2.37 -2.71
C ILE A 22 2.32 -1.07 -3.26
N ILE A 23 1.76 0.06 -2.83
CA ILE A 23 2.30 1.39 -3.09
C ILE A 23 2.97 1.89 -1.81
N VAL A 24 4.22 2.30 -1.87
CA VAL A 24 4.98 2.77 -0.70
C VAL A 24 5.64 4.12 -0.96
N ASN A 25 5.68 4.95 0.06
CA ASN A 25 6.45 6.19 0.09
C ASN A 25 7.41 6.15 1.29
N PRO A 26 8.71 5.86 1.09
CA PRO A 26 9.68 5.77 2.17
C PRO A 26 10.01 7.11 2.82
N TRP A 27 9.71 8.24 2.19
CA TRP A 27 9.95 9.57 2.77
C TRP A 27 8.88 9.90 3.81
N CYS A 28 7.61 9.75 3.43
CA CYS A 28 6.46 10.05 4.28
C CYS A 28 6.08 8.89 5.22
N GLY A 29 6.63 7.68 5.03
CA GLY A 29 6.24 6.51 5.82
C GLY A 29 4.81 6.05 5.52
N TRP A 30 4.37 6.23 4.28
CA TRP A 30 3.03 5.85 3.83
C TRP A 30 3.09 4.55 3.03
N CYS A 31 2.11 3.68 3.22
CA CYS A 31 1.98 2.40 2.54
C CYS A 31 0.51 2.14 2.21
N THR A 32 0.18 1.85 0.96
CA THR A 32 -1.16 1.41 0.56
C THR A 32 -1.08 0.00 -0.01
N VAL A 33 -1.82 -0.92 0.59
CA VAL A 33 -1.86 -2.34 0.18
C VAL A 33 -3.14 -2.58 -0.59
N TYR A 34 -3.02 -3.14 -1.80
CA TYR A 34 -4.14 -3.56 -2.62
C TYR A 34 -4.27 -5.08 -2.57
N TYR A 35 -5.42 -5.55 -2.12
CA TYR A 35 -5.72 -6.96 -2.00
C TYR A 35 -6.36 -7.49 -3.27
N LYS A 36 -6.13 -8.77 -3.57
CA LYS A 36 -6.69 -9.40 -4.76
C LYS A 36 -8.21 -9.46 -4.69
N ASN A 37 -8.84 -9.04 -5.78
CA ASN A 37 -10.29 -9.15 -5.96
C ASN A 37 -10.71 -10.62 -6.06
N THR A 38 -11.34 -11.13 -5.01
CA THR A 38 -11.99 -12.45 -5.04
C THR A 38 -13.52 -12.36 -5.09
N ASN A 39 -14.13 -11.27 -4.61
CA ASN A 39 -15.59 -11.13 -4.49
C ASN A 39 -16.10 -9.71 -4.79
N LYS A 40 -15.90 -9.21 -6.02
CA LYS A 40 -16.46 -7.95 -6.59
C LYS A 40 -16.10 -6.61 -5.90
N SER A 41 -15.47 -6.60 -4.72
CA SER A 41 -15.02 -5.38 -4.06
C SER A 41 -13.50 -5.34 -3.89
N VAL A 42 -12.87 -4.30 -4.44
CA VAL A 42 -11.43 -4.04 -4.27
C VAL A 42 -11.19 -3.59 -2.84
N LYS A 43 -10.57 -4.43 -2.04
CA LYS A 43 -10.13 -4.04 -0.69
C LYS A 43 -8.74 -3.41 -0.78
N ARG A 44 -8.64 -2.17 -0.31
CA ARG A 44 -7.36 -1.47 -0.17
C ARG A 44 -7.26 -0.87 1.23
N TYR A 45 -6.06 -0.92 1.79
CA TYR A 45 -5.79 -0.38 3.13
C TYR A 45 -4.59 0.56 3.06
N ALA A 46 -4.81 1.79 3.53
CA ALA A 46 -3.75 2.78 3.71
C ALA A 46 -3.22 2.74 5.15
N TYR A 47 -1.91 2.69 5.27
CA TYR A 47 -1.16 2.67 6.52
C TYR A 47 -0.23 3.88 6.55
N ASN A 48 -0.37 4.67 7.61
CA ASN A 48 0.53 5.79 7.89
C ASN A 48 1.55 5.39 8.97
N ASN A 49 2.67 6.12 9.02
CA ASN A 49 3.74 5.91 9.99
C ASN A 49 4.43 4.53 9.91
N VAL A 50 4.49 3.95 8.71
CA VAL A 50 5.24 2.71 8.48
C VAL A 50 6.74 3.01 8.52
N SER A 51 7.51 2.15 9.20
CA SER A 51 8.96 2.32 9.30
C SER A 51 9.62 2.40 7.93
N ARG A 52 10.35 3.50 7.68
CA ARG A 52 11.09 3.72 6.42
C ARG A 52 12.07 2.59 6.11
N ARG A 53 12.70 2.04 7.16
CA ARG A 53 13.60 0.87 7.04
C ARG A 53 12.85 -0.37 6.55
N ALA A 54 11.62 -0.58 7.01
CA ALA A 54 10.80 -1.68 6.55
C ALA A 54 10.42 -1.51 5.07
N ILE A 55 10.09 -0.28 4.64
CA ILE A 55 9.79 0.03 3.24
C ILE A 55 11.03 -0.20 2.35
N LEU A 56 12.20 0.29 2.77
CA LEU A 56 13.44 0.07 2.03
C LEU A 56 13.80 -1.41 1.94
N LYS A 57 13.58 -2.18 3.01
CA LYS A 57 13.78 -3.63 2.99
C LYS A 57 12.88 -4.31 1.95
N LEU A 58 11.62 -3.89 1.86
CA LEU A 58 10.67 -4.39 0.85
C LEU A 58 11.09 -4.01 -0.59
N LEU A 59 11.69 -2.84 -0.79
CA LEU A 59 12.16 -2.39 -2.11
C LEU A 59 13.46 -3.06 -2.56
N LEU A 60 14.33 -3.44 -1.61
CA LEU A 60 15.64 -4.02 -1.90
C LEU A 60 15.61 -5.56 -1.95
N GLU A 61 14.70 -6.20 -1.21
CA GLU A 61 14.68 -7.65 -1.03
C GLU A 61 13.42 -8.27 -1.65
N ASP A 62 13.59 -8.87 -2.83
CA ASP A 62 12.50 -9.49 -3.60
C ASP A 62 12.07 -10.87 -3.10
N THR A 63 12.81 -11.46 -2.16
CA THR A 63 12.52 -12.79 -1.58
C THR A 63 11.43 -12.74 -0.50
N ILE A 64 11.10 -11.54 0.00
CA ILE A 64 10.11 -11.37 1.07
C ILE A 64 8.69 -11.52 0.50
N SER A 65 7.91 -12.39 1.13
CA SER A 65 6.46 -12.47 0.86
C SER A 65 5.75 -11.18 1.27
N LEU A 66 4.99 -10.60 0.34
CA LEU A 66 4.19 -9.39 0.58
C LEU A 66 3.29 -9.54 1.82
N GLY A 67 2.64 -10.70 1.98
CA GLY A 67 1.72 -10.94 3.10
C GLY A 67 2.45 -10.99 4.45
N SER A 68 3.61 -11.63 4.49
CA SER A 68 4.44 -11.70 5.70
C SER A 68 4.95 -10.31 6.11
N TRP A 69 5.35 -9.48 5.13
CA TRP A 69 5.79 -8.12 5.39
C TRP A 69 4.67 -7.25 5.94
N VAL A 70 3.49 -7.26 5.32
CA VAL A 70 2.32 -6.51 5.80
C VAL A 70 1.94 -6.93 7.21
N ASN A 71 1.91 -8.24 7.49
CA ASN A 71 1.59 -8.73 8.83
C ASN A 71 2.60 -8.30 9.88
N LYS A 72 3.88 -8.22 9.52
CA LYS A 72 4.96 -7.85 10.46
C LYS A 72 5.06 -6.34 10.70
N TYR A 73 4.88 -5.53 9.66
CA TYR A 73 5.20 -4.09 9.71
C TYR A 73 3.98 -3.17 9.61
N CYS A 74 2.83 -3.67 9.16
CA CYS A 74 1.60 -2.89 9.00
C CYS A 74 0.45 -3.33 9.92
N LEU A 75 0.59 -4.43 10.68
CA LEU A 75 -0.42 -4.86 11.67
C LEU A 75 0.04 -4.66 13.13
N ALA A 76 1.32 -4.33 13.35
CA ALA A 76 1.85 -4.14 14.69
C ALA A 76 1.49 -2.75 15.27
N TYR A 77 0.41 -2.72 16.04
CA TYR A 77 0.06 -1.83 17.16
C TYR A 77 -0.16 -0.31 16.93
N ASP A 78 0.43 0.35 15.92
CA ASP A 78 0.34 1.83 15.80
C ASP A 78 0.05 2.36 14.38
N SER A 79 -0.07 1.50 13.38
CA SER A 79 -0.51 1.90 12.04
C SER A 79 -2.03 2.09 12.05
N LYS A 80 -2.46 3.30 12.40
CA LYS A 80 -3.87 3.72 12.39
C LYS A 80 -4.48 3.47 11.01
N CYS A 81 -5.30 2.44 10.93
CA CYS A 81 -6.15 2.12 9.79
C CYS A 81 -7.23 3.19 9.69
N ALA A 82 -7.25 3.97 8.62
CA ALA A 82 -8.44 4.69 8.18
C ALA A 82 -8.26 5.08 6.71
N ASP A 83 -8.74 4.22 5.82
CA ASP A 83 -9.87 4.58 4.95
C ASP A 83 -10.21 3.36 4.09
N ASN A 84 -11.35 2.73 4.39
CA ASN A 84 -12.01 1.82 3.46
C ASN A 84 -12.56 2.68 2.33
N PHE A 85 -11.72 3.03 1.37
CA PHE A 85 -12.19 3.69 0.17
C PHE A 85 -12.80 2.61 -0.74
N ASP A 86 -14.05 2.25 -0.46
CA ASP A 86 -14.95 1.52 -1.36
C ASP A 86 -15.33 2.40 -2.59
N ALA A 87 -14.40 3.20 -3.12
CA ALA A 87 -14.64 3.91 -4.37
C ALA A 87 -14.42 2.93 -5.52
N ASN A 88 -15.53 2.35 -5.96
CA ASN A 88 -15.73 2.10 -7.37
C ASN A 88 -15.29 3.37 -8.13
N PRO A 89 -14.28 3.33 -9.02
CA PRO A 89 -13.82 4.53 -9.74
C PRO A 89 -14.91 5.19 -10.61
N LEU A 90 -16.05 4.50 -10.82
CA LEU A 90 -17.21 5.02 -11.53
C LEU A 90 -18.15 5.91 -10.68
N THR A 91 -18.08 5.89 -9.34
CA THR A 91 -18.96 6.71 -8.48
C THR A 91 -18.42 8.12 -8.20
N LEU A 92 -17.16 8.40 -8.55
CA LEU A 92 -16.53 9.72 -8.38
C LEU A 92 -16.68 10.64 -9.61
N GLN A 93 -17.22 10.15 -10.73
CA GLN A 93 -17.45 10.96 -11.94
C GLN A 93 -18.88 11.51 -12.06
N SER A 94 -19.81 11.12 -11.18
CA SER A 94 -21.22 11.56 -11.24
C SER A 94 -21.58 12.67 -10.24
N ALA A 95 -20.59 13.32 -9.62
CA ALA A 95 -20.78 14.45 -8.71
C ALA A 95 -20.15 15.72 -9.28
N ALA A 96 -20.51 16.05 -10.52
CA ALA A 96 -20.26 17.33 -11.16
C ALA A 96 -21.62 17.93 -11.57
#